data_AF-A0A2E7HJP0-F1
#
_entry.id   AF-A0A2E7HJP0-F1
#
_cell.length_a   1.000
_cell.length_b   1.000
_cell.length_c   1.000
_cell.angle_alpha   90.00
_cell.angle_beta   90.00
_cell.angle_gamma   90.00
#
_symmetry.space_group_name_H-M   'P 1'
#
loop_
_entity.id
_entity.type
_entity.pdbx_description
1 polymer ?
#
loop_
_entity_poly.entity_id
_entity_poly.type
_entity_poly.pdbx_seq_one_letter_code
_entity_poly.pdbx_strand_id
1 'polypeptide(L)'
;MPSRPGMAPPALSPKLTRRCTSRSDRVPRPGLIKALSTGCVLQGCGVVPILAPPSLCAMEPSMSAFWSFTLDVYGREGVQPSVIHLQDDCGADVNLLLHAMWAGALGLPSTTSEKAADMASKVEAWRETVIEPLRAVRTAMRGGVAHVPQDESEGLRKQILKLEIESERIEQIILEAETPEAEGKEPGKADLAIVAASLAGVMAIYRESLSDDNRVALRAILAAACPESDAGAVDAAMTVMS
;
A
#
# COMPACT_ATOMS: atom_id res chain seq x y z
N MET A 1 38.50 34.37 -48.64
CA MET A 1 37.42 33.92 -49.57
C MET A 1 38.00 33.85 -50.96
N PRO A 2 37.71 32.84 -51.82
CA PRO A 2 36.48 32.03 -51.94
C PRO A 2 36.71 30.54 -51.55
N SER A 3 35.79 29.89 -50.82
CA SER A 3 34.58 29.19 -51.29
C SER A 3 34.88 27.96 -52.16
N ARG A 4 34.98 26.77 -51.54
CA ARG A 4 34.79 25.48 -52.21
C ARG A 4 33.29 25.15 -52.25
N PRO A 5 32.71 24.77 -53.41
CA PRO A 5 31.32 24.35 -53.49
C PRO A 5 31.16 22.91 -53.01
N GLY A 6 29.97 22.65 -52.47
CA GLY A 6 29.65 21.47 -51.67
C GLY A 6 29.43 20.19 -52.45
N MET A 7 29.39 19.10 -51.67
CA MET A 7 28.86 17.81 -52.10
C MET A 7 28.09 17.24 -50.91
N ALA A 8 26.76 17.31 -51.00
CA ALA A 8 25.84 16.66 -50.09
C ALA A 8 25.63 15.20 -50.50
N PRO A 9 25.63 14.24 -49.57
CA PRO A 9 25.03 12.92 -49.77
C PRO A 9 23.69 12.78 -48.99
N PRO A 10 22.90 11.74 -49.29
CA PRO A 10 21.47 11.91 -49.59
C PRO A 10 20.53 11.70 -48.39
N ALA A 11 19.30 12.17 -48.62
CA ALA A 11 18.14 12.00 -47.77
C ALA A 11 17.80 10.52 -47.48
N LEU A 12 17.53 10.22 -46.21
CA LEU A 12 16.79 9.02 -45.80
C LEU A 12 15.40 9.46 -45.33
N SER A 13 14.38 9.08 -46.11
CA SER A 13 12.96 9.06 -45.71
C SER A 13 12.56 7.63 -45.29
N PRO A 14 11.29 7.35 -44.94
CA PRO A 14 10.60 7.71 -43.71
C PRO A 14 10.15 6.46 -42.90
N LYS A 15 9.70 6.72 -41.67
CA LYS A 15 8.88 5.90 -40.75
C LYS A 15 8.45 4.50 -41.21
N LEU A 16 8.82 3.49 -40.42
CA LEU A 16 8.06 2.25 -40.27
C LEU A 16 7.60 2.11 -38.82
N THR A 17 6.33 2.41 -38.63
CA THR A 17 5.50 2.06 -37.50
C THR A 17 5.49 0.55 -37.29
N ARG A 18 5.89 0.08 -36.10
CA ARG A 18 5.40 -1.19 -35.57
C ARG A 18 4.76 -0.95 -34.22
N ARG A 19 3.43 -0.84 -34.30
CA ARG A 19 2.47 -0.97 -33.23
C ARG A 19 2.57 -2.39 -32.68
N CYS A 20 3.08 -2.56 -31.46
CA CYS A 20 2.91 -3.78 -30.70
C CYS A 20 1.72 -3.59 -29.75
N THR A 21 0.53 -3.95 -30.23
CA THR A 21 -0.58 -4.33 -29.38
C THR A 21 -0.32 -5.73 -28.85
N SER A 22 -0.07 -5.88 -27.55
CA SER A 22 -0.35 -7.15 -26.88
C SER A 22 -0.83 -6.89 -25.46
N ARG A 23 -1.93 -7.58 -25.16
CA ARG A 23 -2.71 -7.56 -23.94
C ARG A 23 -1.83 -7.65 -22.70
N SER A 24 -2.12 -6.76 -21.75
CA SER A 24 -1.72 -6.90 -20.36
C SER A 24 -2.45 -8.10 -19.77
N ASP A 25 -1.76 -9.24 -19.70
CA ASP A 25 -2.10 -10.29 -18.73
C ASP A 25 -1.77 -9.73 -17.36
N ARG A 26 -2.81 -9.19 -16.69
CA ARG A 26 -2.75 -8.77 -15.29
C ARG A 26 -2.59 -10.02 -14.42
N VAL A 27 -1.34 -10.35 -14.08
CA VAL A 27 -1.06 -11.23 -12.95
C VAL A 27 -1.52 -10.51 -11.67
N PRO A 28 -2.41 -11.09 -10.87
CA PRO A 28 -2.87 -10.45 -9.64
C PRO A 28 -1.70 -10.31 -8.66
N ARG A 29 -1.52 -9.09 -8.15
CA ARG A 29 -0.54 -8.79 -7.09
C ARG A 29 -1.00 -9.47 -5.79
N PRO A 30 -0.14 -10.21 -5.08
CA PRO A 30 -0.43 -10.58 -3.71
C PRO A 30 -0.53 -9.29 -2.89
N GLY A 31 -1.73 -8.97 -2.40
CA GLY A 31 -1.94 -7.83 -1.51
C GLY A 31 -1.18 -8.04 -0.21
N LEU A 32 -0.55 -6.97 0.26
CA LEU A 32 0.30 -6.93 1.46
C LEU A 32 -0.31 -7.79 2.57
N ILE A 33 -1.59 -7.61 2.91
CA ILE A 33 -2.11 -8.08 4.20
C ILE A 33 -2.64 -9.54 4.19
N LYS A 34 -2.90 -10.14 3.02
CA LYS A 34 -3.61 -11.44 2.92
C LYS A 34 -2.74 -12.68 3.19
N ALA A 35 -1.43 -12.53 3.42
CA ALA A 35 -0.51 -13.67 3.54
C ALA A 35 -0.54 -14.43 4.89
N LEU A 36 -1.37 -14.00 5.85
CA LEU A 36 -1.35 -14.55 7.22
C LEU A 36 -2.29 -15.75 7.47
N SER A 37 -3.08 -16.22 6.49
CA SER A 37 -4.14 -17.22 6.76
C SER A 37 -3.81 -18.68 6.45
N THR A 38 -2.63 -19.04 5.92
CA THR A 38 -2.37 -20.45 5.54
C THR A 38 -1.05 -20.99 6.09
N GLY A 39 -1.16 -21.66 7.24
CA GLY A 39 -0.10 -22.51 7.80
C GLY A 39 0.04 -23.80 6.99
N CYS A 40 1.20 -24.02 6.38
CA CYS A 40 1.58 -25.30 5.82
C CYS A 40 2.96 -25.67 6.38
N VAL A 41 2.97 -26.68 7.26
CA VAL A 41 4.19 -27.25 7.85
C VAL A 41 4.73 -28.28 6.85
N LEU A 42 5.87 -27.99 6.24
CA LEU A 42 6.63 -28.99 5.49
C LEU A 42 7.65 -29.65 6.42
N GLN A 43 7.54 -30.98 6.52
CA GLN A 43 8.26 -31.84 7.44
C GLN A 43 9.50 -32.42 6.75
N GLY A 44 10.65 -32.31 7.40
CA GLY A 44 11.78 -33.24 7.26
C GLY A 44 12.96 -32.79 6.39
N CYS A 45 14.06 -32.40 7.05
CA CYS A 45 15.37 -33.04 6.91
C CYS A 45 16.35 -32.40 7.92
N GLY A 46 17.16 -33.24 8.56
CA GLY A 46 17.84 -32.96 9.83
C GLY A 46 18.82 -31.78 9.83
N VAL A 47 18.85 -31.09 10.98
CA VAL A 47 19.89 -30.12 11.32
C VAL A 47 20.25 -30.26 12.80
N VAL A 48 21.56 -30.21 13.05
CA VAL A 48 22.30 -30.32 14.32
C VAL A 48 21.74 -29.35 15.39
N PRO A 49 21.72 -29.70 16.70
CA PRO A 49 21.15 -28.82 17.71
C PRO A 49 22.07 -27.63 17.94
N ILE A 50 21.75 -26.49 17.33
CA ILE A 50 22.16 -25.19 17.83
C ILE A 50 21.39 -25.01 19.14
N LEU A 51 22.11 -24.89 20.25
CA LEU A 51 21.54 -24.54 21.55
C LEU A 51 20.56 -23.39 21.38
N ALA A 52 19.28 -23.67 21.58
CA ALA A 52 18.24 -22.66 21.58
C ALA A 52 18.58 -21.61 22.66
N PRO A 53 18.58 -20.31 22.34
CA PRO A 53 18.70 -19.29 23.37
C PRO A 53 17.54 -19.45 24.38
N PRO A 54 17.76 -19.14 25.67
CA PRO A 54 16.73 -19.26 26.69
C PRO A 54 15.51 -18.41 26.30
N SER A 55 14.32 -19.01 26.44
CA SER A 55 13.00 -18.48 26.12
C SER A 55 12.96 -16.95 25.98
N LEU A 56 12.97 -16.49 24.73
CA LEU A 56 12.16 -15.34 24.39
C LEU A 56 10.73 -15.79 24.70
N CYS A 57 10.17 -15.32 25.81
CA CYS A 57 8.73 -15.37 26.02
C CYS A 57 8.10 -15.00 24.68
N ALA A 58 7.23 -15.85 24.17
CA ALA A 58 6.42 -15.51 23.02
C ALA A 58 5.68 -14.22 23.38
N MET A 59 6.22 -13.07 22.96
CA MET A 59 5.43 -11.87 22.79
C MET A 59 4.50 -12.25 21.66
N GLU A 60 3.35 -12.83 22.02
CA GLU A 60 2.21 -12.83 21.13
C GLU A 60 2.08 -11.38 20.67
N PRO A 61 2.20 -11.10 19.36
CA PRO A 61 2.17 -9.74 18.87
C PRO A 61 0.85 -9.15 19.35
N SER A 62 0.91 -8.10 20.18
CA SER A 62 -0.29 -7.45 20.67
C SER A 62 -1.08 -6.98 19.45
N MET A 63 -2.22 -7.61 19.23
CA MET A 63 -3.15 -7.25 18.16
C MET A 63 -3.73 -5.88 18.52
N SER A 64 -3.19 -4.83 17.93
CA SER A 64 -3.66 -3.47 18.16
C SER A 64 -5.07 -3.28 17.55
N ALA A 65 -5.81 -2.29 18.03
CA ALA A 65 -7.16 -2.02 17.55
C ALA A 65 -7.13 -1.61 16.07
N PHE A 66 -6.15 -0.78 15.70
CA PHE A 66 -5.95 -0.35 14.32
C PHE A 66 -5.57 -1.51 13.40
N TRP A 67 -4.66 -2.40 13.83
CA TRP A 67 -4.30 -3.57 13.03
C TRP A 67 -5.51 -4.49 12.78
N SER A 68 -6.31 -4.74 13.81
CA SER A 68 -7.53 -5.55 13.70
C SER A 68 -8.53 -4.94 12.72
N PHE A 69 -8.72 -3.62 12.77
CA PHE A 69 -9.52 -2.88 11.79
C PHE A 69 -8.97 -2.99 10.37
N THR A 70 -7.65 -2.85 10.21
CA THR A 70 -6.97 -2.97 8.91
C THR A 70 -7.23 -4.34 8.29
N LEU A 71 -7.13 -5.43 9.06
CA LEU A 71 -7.41 -6.79 8.55
C LEU A 71 -8.83 -6.94 8.00
N ASP A 72 -9.82 -6.36 8.68
CA ASP A 72 -11.21 -6.39 8.25
C ASP A 72 -11.44 -5.55 6.99
N VAL A 73 -11.02 -4.28 7.03
CA VAL A 73 -11.22 -3.33 5.93
C VAL A 73 -10.49 -3.74 4.67
N TYR A 74 -9.25 -4.22 4.78
CA TYR A 74 -8.47 -4.64 3.61
C TYR A 74 -9.10 -5.85 2.90
N GLY A 75 -9.88 -6.66 3.61
CA GLY A 75 -10.65 -7.76 3.05
C GLY A 75 -11.90 -7.34 2.27
N ARG A 76 -12.34 -6.08 2.40
CA ARG A 76 -13.54 -5.57 1.73
C ARG A 76 -13.30 -5.38 0.23
N GLU A 77 -14.37 -5.52 -0.54
CA GLU A 77 -14.33 -5.40 -2.00
C GLU A 77 -13.79 -4.01 -2.41
N GLY A 78 -12.88 -4.01 -3.40
CA GLY A 78 -12.32 -2.77 -3.95
C GLY A 78 -11.17 -2.15 -3.15
N VAL A 79 -10.99 -2.43 -1.86
CA VAL A 79 -9.95 -1.78 -1.04
C VAL A 79 -8.54 -2.12 -1.54
N GLN A 80 -8.21 -3.41 -1.58
CA GLN A 80 -6.89 -3.89 -2.01
C GLN A 80 -6.44 -3.33 -3.38
N PRO A 81 -7.23 -3.44 -4.47
CA PRO A 81 -6.81 -2.89 -5.76
C PRO A 81 -6.68 -1.37 -5.75
N SER A 82 -7.52 -0.66 -5.00
CA SER A 82 -7.50 0.81 -4.91
C SER A 82 -6.27 1.34 -4.19
N VAL A 83 -5.94 0.80 -3.00
CA VAL A 83 -4.75 1.27 -2.26
C VAL A 83 -3.46 0.95 -3.01
N ILE A 84 -3.40 -0.18 -3.72
CA ILE A 84 -2.28 -0.51 -4.59
C ILE A 84 -2.17 0.48 -5.75
N HIS A 85 -3.30 0.85 -6.37
CA HIS A 85 -3.30 1.83 -7.45
C HIS A 85 -2.77 3.18 -6.99
N LEU A 86 -3.27 3.69 -5.86
CA LEU A 86 -2.82 4.97 -5.29
C LEU A 86 -1.32 4.94 -4.92
N GLN A 87 -0.87 3.83 -4.35
CA GLN A 87 0.55 3.63 -4.04
C GLN A 87 1.41 3.66 -5.30
N ASP A 88 1.01 2.98 -6.38
CA ASP A 88 1.78 2.95 -7.63
C ASP A 88 1.75 4.29 -8.39
N ASP A 89 0.58 4.94 -8.42
CA ASP A 89 0.37 6.14 -9.23
C ASP A 89 1.03 7.35 -8.59
N CYS A 90 0.89 7.53 -7.26
CA CYS A 90 1.35 8.73 -6.57
C CYS A 90 2.21 8.48 -5.33
N GLY A 91 2.60 7.24 -5.05
CA GLY A 91 3.41 6.93 -3.86
C GLY A 91 2.64 7.07 -2.54
N ALA A 92 1.30 7.07 -2.58
CA ALA A 92 0.48 7.21 -1.38
C ALA A 92 0.84 6.15 -0.34
N ASP A 93 0.95 6.58 0.92
CA ASP A 93 1.18 5.66 2.02
C ASP A 93 -0.12 4.95 2.40
N VAL A 94 -0.14 3.64 2.15
CA VAL A 94 -1.30 2.78 2.42
C VAL A 94 -1.64 2.76 3.91
N ASN A 95 -0.65 2.82 4.81
CA ASN A 95 -0.90 2.79 6.25
C ASN A 95 -1.56 4.09 6.74
N LEU A 96 -1.22 5.24 6.16
CA LEU A 96 -1.90 6.51 6.45
C LEU A 96 -3.33 6.55 5.89
N LEU A 97 -3.57 5.99 4.70
CA LEU A 97 -4.92 5.88 4.15
C LEU A 97 -5.81 4.98 5.02
N LEU A 98 -5.29 3.85 5.48
CA LEU A 98 -5.99 2.95 6.40
C LEU A 98 -6.23 3.60 7.77
N HIS A 99 -5.25 4.38 8.27
CA HIS A 99 -5.39 5.13 9.52
C HIS A 99 -6.51 6.17 9.43
N ALA A 100 -6.61 6.91 8.32
CA ALA A 100 -7.70 7.86 8.09
C ALA A 100 -9.08 7.19 8.11
N MET A 101 -9.20 5.97 7.54
CA MET A 101 -10.44 5.18 7.60
C MET A 101 -10.75 4.75 9.05
N TRP A 102 -9.74 4.29 9.78
CA TRP A 102 -9.88 3.84 11.16
C TRP A 102 -10.29 4.99 12.09
N ALA A 103 -9.60 6.13 12.03
CA ALA A 103 -9.91 7.32 12.81
C ALA A 103 -11.36 7.81 12.56
N GLY A 104 -11.79 7.83 11.29
CA GLY A 104 -13.17 8.16 10.94
C GLY A 104 -14.18 7.15 11.46
N ALA A 105 -13.86 5.86 11.45
CA ALA A 105 -14.72 4.81 12.03
C ALA A 105 -14.83 4.91 13.56
N LEU A 106 -13.83 5.46 14.24
CA LEU A 106 -13.87 5.80 15.67
C LEU A 106 -14.62 7.11 15.97
N GLY A 107 -15.08 7.82 14.94
CA GLY A 107 -15.74 9.13 15.07
C GLY A 107 -14.78 10.23 15.53
N LEU A 108 -13.49 10.12 15.21
CA LEU A 108 -12.52 11.19 15.44
C LEU A 108 -12.70 12.32 14.40
N PRO A 109 -12.22 13.55 14.69
CA PRO A 109 -12.20 14.62 13.71
C PRO A 109 -11.42 14.25 12.45
N SER A 110 -11.73 14.89 11.33
CA SER A 110 -11.06 14.60 10.05
C SER A 110 -9.56 14.86 10.11
N THR A 111 -8.76 13.96 9.54
CA THR A 111 -7.31 14.12 9.40
C THR A 111 -7.00 15.24 8.39
N THR A 112 -6.45 16.36 8.86
CA THR A 112 -6.01 17.45 7.97
C THR A 112 -4.69 17.08 7.28
N SER A 113 -4.29 17.83 6.25
CA SER A 113 -2.98 17.69 5.60
C SER A 113 -1.81 17.84 6.58
N GLU A 114 -1.92 18.76 7.54
CA GLU A 114 -0.87 19.01 8.53
C GLU A 114 -0.75 17.84 9.50
N LYS A 115 -1.89 17.32 9.98
CA LYS A 115 -1.90 16.12 10.83
C LYS A 115 -1.38 14.91 10.05
N ALA A 116 -1.79 14.73 8.80
CA ALA A 116 -1.30 13.65 7.95
C ALA A 116 0.23 13.72 7.74
N ALA A 117 0.77 14.92 7.50
CA ALA A 117 2.21 15.13 7.35
C ALA A 117 2.97 14.89 8.67
N ASP A 118 2.43 15.32 9.81
CA ASP A 118 3.03 15.03 11.12
C ASP A 118 3.08 13.51 11.37
N MET A 119 1.96 12.80 11.17
CA MET A 119 1.89 11.34 11.30
C MET A 119 2.87 10.63 10.35
N ALA A 120 2.97 11.08 9.09
CA ALA A 120 3.93 10.55 8.12
C ALA A 120 5.37 10.67 8.63
N SER A 121 5.73 11.81 9.23
CA SER A 121 7.07 12.04 9.78
C SER A 121 7.43 11.10 10.95
N LYS A 122 6.43 10.63 11.72
CA LYS A 122 6.65 9.70 12.85
C LYS A 122 7.10 8.32 12.38
N VAL A 123 6.69 7.92 11.18
CA VAL A 123 6.93 6.59 10.62
C VAL A 123 7.96 6.59 9.50
N GLU A 124 8.31 7.76 8.96
CA GLU A 124 9.25 7.94 7.85
C GLU A 124 10.55 7.13 8.04
N ALA A 125 11.24 7.33 9.18
CA ALA A 125 12.50 6.63 9.45
C ALA A 125 12.35 5.10 9.48
N TRP A 126 11.25 4.58 10.03
CA TRP A 126 10.97 3.14 10.05
C TRP A 126 10.66 2.62 8.64
N ARG A 127 9.82 3.35 7.92
CA ARG A 127 9.40 3.01 6.57
C ARG A 127 10.59 2.97 5.60
N GLU A 128 11.43 4.00 5.59
CA GLU A 128 12.62 4.08 4.72
C GLU A 128 13.69 3.04 5.08
N THR A 129 13.87 2.75 6.37
CA THR A 129 14.92 1.83 6.84
C THR A 129 14.53 0.36 6.67
N VAL A 130 13.24 0.02 6.79
CA VAL A 130 12.78 -1.36 6.91
C VAL A 130 11.79 -1.75 5.82
N ILE A 131 10.66 -1.03 5.72
CA ILE A 131 9.54 -1.42 4.85
C ILE A 131 9.92 -1.27 3.38
N GLU A 132 10.47 -0.12 2.99
CA GLU A 132 10.82 0.14 1.59
C GLU A 132 11.91 -0.80 1.06
N PRO A 133 13.00 -1.10 1.81
CA PRO A 133 13.97 -2.10 1.40
C PRO A 133 13.36 -3.50 1.23
N LEU A 134 12.51 -3.97 2.17
CA LEU A 134 11.84 -5.27 2.05
C LEU A 134 10.95 -5.32 0.80
N ARG A 135 10.17 -4.25 0.58
CA ARG A 135 9.30 -4.09 -0.59
C ARG A 135 10.10 -4.05 -1.89
N ALA A 136 11.25 -3.39 -1.90
CA ALA A 136 12.14 -3.31 -3.05
C ALA A 136 12.72 -4.69 -3.40
N VAL A 137 13.24 -5.44 -2.43
CA VAL A 137 13.74 -6.81 -2.64
C VAL A 137 12.61 -7.71 -3.15
N ARG A 138 11.45 -7.71 -2.48
CA ARG A 138 10.30 -8.49 -2.92
C ARG A 138 9.91 -8.13 -4.35
N THR A 139 9.90 -6.85 -4.71
CA THR A 139 9.52 -6.42 -6.06
C THR A 139 10.54 -6.85 -7.10
N ALA A 140 11.83 -6.75 -6.81
CA ALA A 140 12.92 -7.17 -7.70
C ALA A 140 12.91 -8.67 -7.99
N MET A 141 12.44 -9.50 -7.05
CA MET A 141 12.31 -10.96 -7.23
C MET A 141 11.10 -11.38 -8.09
N ARG A 142 10.36 -10.44 -8.70
CA ARG A 142 9.10 -10.74 -9.41
C ARG A 142 9.38 -11.37 -10.77
N GLY A 143 8.79 -12.53 -11.00
CA GLY A 143 9.03 -13.30 -12.23
C GLY A 143 10.29 -14.16 -12.18
N GLY A 144 10.86 -14.35 -10.98
CA GLY A 144 12.05 -15.15 -10.74
C GLY A 144 13.35 -14.35 -10.79
N VAL A 145 14.44 -15.00 -10.38
CA VAL A 145 15.81 -14.46 -10.42
C VAL A 145 16.65 -15.35 -11.32
N ALA A 146 17.45 -14.76 -12.21
CA ALA A 146 18.26 -15.51 -13.16
C ALA A 146 19.13 -16.55 -12.44
N HIS A 147 19.18 -17.77 -12.97
CA HIS A 147 19.94 -18.91 -12.44
C HIS A 147 19.48 -19.45 -11.08
N VAL A 148 18.35 -18.98 -10.54
CA VAL A 148 17.75 -19.51 -9.30
C VAL A 148 16.49 -20.32 -9.66
N PRO A 149 16.28 -21.52 -9.07
CA PRO A 149 15.03 -22.24 -9.24
C PRO A 149 13.82 -21.40 -8.84
N GLN A 150 12.77 -21.42 -9.68
CA GLN A 150 11.60 -20.55 -9.48
C GLN A 150 10.94 -20.79 -8.12
N ASP A 151 10.71 -22.05 -7.74
CA ASP A 151 10.05 -22.40 -6.49
C ASP A 151 10.83 -21.93 -5.25
N GLU A 152 12.16 -22.01 -5.28
CA GLU A 152 13.04 -21.50 -4.21
C GLU A 152 12.93 -19.97 -4.10
N SER A 153 13.01 -19.27 -5.25
CA SER A 153 12.89 -17.81 -5.29
C SER A 153 11.52 -17.33 -4.82
N GLU A 154 10.44 -18.02 -5.18
CA GLU A 154 9.08 -17.72 -4.74
C GLU A 154 8.88 -18.06 -3.25
N GLY A 155 9.50 -19.13 -2.76
CA GLY A 155 9.53 -19.48 -1.34
C GLY A 155 10.14 -18.37 -0.48
N LEU A 156 11.31 -17.86 -0.87
CA LEU A 156 11.96 -16.73 -0.19
C LEU A 156 11.17 -15.43 -0.33
N ARG A 157 10.66 -15.13 -1.53
CA ARG A 157 9.80 -13.95 -1.79
C ARG A 157 8.59 -13.92 -0.85
N LYS A 158 7.96 -15.06 -0.58
CA LYS A 158 6.84 -15.18 0.38
C LYS A 158 7.28 -14.93 1.82
N GLN A 159 8.48 -15.32 2.21
CA GLN A 159 9.03 -15.01 3.54
C GLN A 159 9.31 -13.51 3.69
N ILE A 160 9.88 -12.87 2.67
CA ILE A 160 10.08 -11.42 2.65
C ILE A 160 8.75 -10.69 2.74
N LEU A 161 7.71 -11.17 2.04
CA LEU A 161 6.36 -10.61 2.16
C LEU A 161 5.85 -10.68 3.62
N LYS A 162 6.07 -11.78 4.34
CA LYS A 162 5.69 -11.88 5.76
C LYS A 162 6.42 -10.84 6.63
N LEU A 163 7.71 -10.62 6.37
CA LEU A 163 8.49 -9.60 7.07
C LEU A 163 8.03 -8.18 6.74
N GLU A 164 7.68 -7.91 5.48
CA GLU A 164 7.09 -6.63 5.04
C GLU A 164 5.79 -6.35 5.81
N ILE A 165 4.89 -7.33 5.88
CA ILE A 165 3.61 -7.22 6.62
C ILE A 165 3.85 -6.97 8.10
N GLU A 166 4.76 -7.72 8.72
CA GLU A 166 5.05 -7.54 10.14
C GLU A 166 5.67 -6.16 10.42
N SER A 167 6.46 -5.64 9.48
CA SER A 167 7.01 -4.28 9.57
C SER A 167 5.93 -3.21 9.44
N GLU A 168 4.94 -3.41 8.56
CA GLU A 168 3.75 -2.55 8.45
C GLU A 168 2.87 -2.62 9.70
N ARG A 169 2.74 -3.79 10.33
CA ARG A 169 2.02 -3.92 11.61
C ARG A 169 2.67 -3.08 12.70
N ILE A 170 4.00 -3.08 12.77
CA ILE A 170 4.75 -2.23 13.72
C ILE A 170 4.53 -0.75 13.42
N GLU A 171 4.53 -0.36 12.14
CA GLU A 171 4.19 1.00 11.72
C GLU A 171 2.79 1.41 12.20
N GLN A 172 1.79 0.53 12.07
CA GLN A 172 0.44 0.80 12.58
C GLN A 172 0.38 0.93 14.10
N ILE A 173 1.22 0.20 14.86
CA ILE A 173 1.34 0.43 16.32
C ILE A 173 1.83 1.85 16.63
N ILE A 174 2.81 2.35 15.86
CA ILE A 174 3.31 3.72 16.02
C ILE A 174 2.19 4.72 15.70
N LEU A 175 1.49 4.56 14.59
CA LEU A 175 0.38 5.44 14.21
C LEU A 175 -0.78 5.42 15.23
N GLU A 176 -1.10 4.25 15.79
CA GLU A 176 -2.10 4.11 16.86
C GLU A 176 -1.66 4.85 18.13
N ALA A 177 -0.39 4.73 18.53
CA ALA A 177 0.15 5.44 19.70
C ALA A 177 0.14 6.97 19.54
N GLU A 178 0.29 7.48 18.32
CA GLU A 178 0.18 8.91 17.98
C GLU A 178 -1.29 9.37 17.85
N THR A 179 -2.26 8.49 18.17
CA THR A 179 -3.70 8.78 18.17
C THR A 179 -4.32 8.48 19.56
N PRO A 180 -3.89 9.18 20.63
CA PRO A 180 -4.38 8.92 21.99
C PRO A 180 -5.90 9.10 22.14
N GLU A 181 -6.54 9.90 21.29
CA GLU A 181 -7.99 10.09 21.28
C GLU A 181 -8.77 8.82 20.90
N ALA A 182 -8.09 7.80 20.35
CA ALA A 182 -8.66 6.49 20.04
C ALA A 182 -8.81 5.59 21.26
N GLU A 183 -8.18 5.89 22.39
CA GLU A 183 -8.18 5.01 23.57
C GLU A 183 -9.61 4.75 24.08
N GLY A 184 -9.96 3.47 24.21
CA GLY A 184 -11.27 3.02 24.68
C GLY A 184 -12.42 3.23 23.70
N LYS A 185 -12.15 3.65 22.45
CA LYS A 185 -13.16 3.74 21.39
C LYS A 185 -13.17 2.45 20.56
N GLU A 186 -14.35 2.08 20.12
CA GLU A 186 -14.56 0.98 19.18
C GLU A 186 -15.07 1.52 17.83
N PRO A 187 -14.67 0.93 16.70
CA PRO A 187 -15.20 1.31 15.39
C PRO A 187 -16.72 1.20 15.36
N GLY A 188 -17.38 2.31 15.06
CA GLY A 188 -18.83 2.40 14.93
C GLY A 188 -19.25 2.70 13.49
N LYS A 189 -20.43 3.32 13.35
CA LYS A 189 -20.87 3.85 12.06
C LYS A 189 -20.00 5.07 11.71
N ALA A 190 -19.08 4.87 10.77
CA ALA A 190 -18.22 5.94 10.25
C ALA A 190 -19.05 7.06 9.62
N ASP A 191 -18.72 8.30 9.93
CA ASP A 191 -19.28 9.46 9.23
C ASP A 191 -18.58 9.60 7.87
N LEU A 192 -19.37 9.46 6.81
CA LEU A 192 -18.89 9.48 5.43
C LEU A 192 -18.15 10.78 5.08
N ALA A 193 -18.62 11.93 5.56
CA ALA A 193 -17.99 13.21 5.26
C ALA A 193 -16.65 13.35 5.98
N ILE A 194 -16.55 12.85 7.22
CA ILE A 194 -15.30 12.83 7.99
C ILE A 194 -14.27 11.92 7.31
N VAL A 195 -14.66 10.72 6.90
CA VAL A 195 -13.74 9.79 6.21
C VAL A 195 -13.28 10.38 4.88
N ALA A 196 -14.19 10.96 4.08
CA ALA A 196 -13.82 11.61 2.82
C ALA A 196 -12.83 12.77 3.02
N ALA A 197 -13.09 13.63 4.01
CA ALA A 197 -12.20 14.73 4.36
C ALA A 197 -10.83 14.25 4.86
N SER A 198 -10.80 13.15 5.63
CA SER A 198 -9.55 12.55 6.12
C SER A 198 -8.71 11.96 5.00
N LEU A 199 -9.34 11.24 4.08
CA LEU A 199 -8.68 10.73 2.88
C LEU A 199 -8.15 11.89 2.02
N ALA A 200 -8.89 13.00 1.90
CA ALA A 200 -8.42 14.18 1.18
C ALA A 200 -7.19 14.82 1.84
N GLY A 201 -7.20 14.96 3.17
CA GLY A 201 -6.05 15.47 3.92
C GLY A 201 -4.80 14.61 3.75
N VAL A 202 -4.95 13.27 3.78
CA VAL A 202 -3.83 12.36 3.48
C VAL A 202 -3.38 12.52 2.03
N MET A 203 -4.28 12.55 1.06
CA MET A 203 -3.90 12.64 -0.35
C MET A 203 -3.21 13.96 -0.72
N ALA A 204 -3.52 15.05 0.00
CA ALA A 204 -2.92 16.37 -0.21
C ALA A 204 -1.40 16.39 0.05
N ILE A 205 -0.85 15.44 0.82
CA ILE A 205 0.62 15.35 1.03
C ILE A 205 1.34 14.73 -0.17
N TYR A 206 0.61 14.03 -1.05
CA TYR A 206 1.18 13.34 -2.22
C TYR A 206 0.91 14.08 -3.54
N ARG A 207 -0.21 14.80 -3.64
CA ARG A 207 -0.59 15.52 -4.86
C ARG A 207 -1.42 16.76 -4.58
N GLU A 208 -1.20 17.77 -5.42
CA GLU A 208 -2.06 18.96 -5.50
C GLU A 208 -3.41 18.67 -6.18
N SER A 209 -3.49 17.66 -7.04
CA SER A 209 -4.73 17.31 -7.76
C SER A 209 -4.88 15.80 -8.00
N LEU A 210 -6.11 15.31 -7.89
CA LEU A 210 -6.48 13.91 -8.12
C LEU A 210 -6.84 13.67 -9.59
N SER A 211 -6.20 12.68 -10.22
CA SER A 211 -6.63 12.14 -11.51
C SER A 211 -7.97 11.41 -11.39
N ASP A 212 -8.66 11.22 -12.51
CA ASP A 212 -9.93 10.47 -12.52
C ASP A 212 -9.77 9.05 -11.97
N ASP A 213 -8.68 8.36 -12.33
CA ASP A 213 -8.38 7.01 -11.84
C ASP A 213 -8.17 6.99 -10.30
N ASN A 214 -7.47 7.99 -9.75
CA ASN A 214 -7.29 8.11 -8.31
C ASN A 214 -8.61 8.43 -7.60
N ARG A 215 -9.49 9.24 -8.20
CA ARG A 215 -10.82 9.51 -7.64
C ARG A 215 -11.67 8.23 -7.63
N VAL A 216 -11.59 7.39 -8.66
CA VAL A 216 -12.27 6.08 -8.68
C VAL A 216 -11.74 5.18 -7.57
N ALA A 217 -10.42 5.12 -7.37
CA ALA A 217 -9.81 4.34 -6.30
C ALA A 217 -10.24 4.82 -4.91
N LEU A 218 -10.19 6.13 -4.67
CA LEU A 218 -10.61 6.75 -3.40
C LEU A 218 -12.09 6.55 -3.13
N ARG A 219 -12.94 6.65 -4.15
CA ARG A 219 -14.38 6.36 -4.03
C ARG A 219 -14.64 4.93 -3.57
N ALA A 220 -13.90 3.96 -4.12
CA ALA A 220 -14.02 2.56 -3.69
C ALA A 220 -13.54 2.36 -2.25
N ILE A 221 -12.46 3.03 -1.83
CA ILE A 221 -11.98 3.03 -0.44
C ILE A 221 -13.04 3.64 0.49
N LEU A 222 -13.62 4.78 0.12
CA LEU A 222 -14.64 5.48 0.90
C LEU A 222 -15.91 4.63 1.08
N ALA A 223 -16.41 4.02 -0.01
CA ALA A 223 -17.54 3.10 0.04
C ALA A 223 -17.25 1.89 0.95
N ALA A 224 -16.03 1.35 0.87
CA ALA A 224 -15.63 0.24 1.71
C ALA A 224 -15.46 0.64 3.17
N ALA A 225 -15.02 1.86 3.49
CA ALA A 225 -14.96 2.38 4.86
C ALA A 225 -16.36 2.54 5.48
N CYS A 226 -17.34 2.95 4.65
CA CYS A 226 -18.69 3.28 5.06
C CYS A 226 -19.73 2.36 4.37
N PRO A 227 -19.78 1.06 4.69
CA PRO A 227 -20.59 0.09 3.96
C PRO A 227 -22.10 0.31 4.07
N GLU A 228 -22.56 1.09 5.06
CA GLU A 228 -23.96 1.45 5.23
C GLU A 228 -24.43 2.61 4.34
N SER A 229 -23.50 3.33 3.71
CA SER A 229 -23.80 4.49 2.87
C SER A 229 -24.25 4.06 1.47
N ASP A 230 -25.28 4.73 0.93
CA ASP A 230 -25.68 4.51 -0.46
C ASP A 230 -24.69 5.17 -1.44
N ALA A 231 -24.72 4.71 -2.70
CA ALA A 231 -23.81 5.18 -3.73
C ALA A 231 -23.90 6.70 -3.99
N GLY A 232 -25.10 7.30 -3.87
CA GLY A 232 -25.30 8.73 -4.08
C GLY A 232 -24.69 9.58 -2.97
N ALA A 233 -24.78 9.11 -1.72
CA ALA A 233 -24.08 9.73 -0.59
C ALA A 233 -22.56 9.68 -0.77
N VAL A 234 -22.02 8.52 -1.21
CA VAL A 234 -20.57 8.37 -1.50
C VAL A 234 -20.15 9.34 -2.59
N ASP A 235 -20.91 9.45 -3.68
CA ASP A 235 -20.62 10.36 -4.79
C ASP A 235 -20.66 11.83 -4.34
N ALA A 236 -21.61 12.19 -3.48
CA ALA A 236 -21.69 13.53 -2.90
C ALA A 236 -20.46 13.84 -2.03
N ALA A 237 -20.03 12.90 -1.19
CA ALA A 237 -18.85 13.07 -0.34
C ALA A 237 -17.54 13.21 -1.15
N MET A 238 -17.44 12.54 -2.31
CA MET A 238 -16.29 12.69 -3.21
C MET A 238 -16.14 14.12 -3.76
N THR A 239 -17.20 14.93 -3.80
CA THR A 239 -17.13 16.33 -4.27
C THR A 239 -16.29 17.23 -3.35
N VAL A 240 -16.13 16.85 -2.08
CA VAL A 240 -15.30 17.56 -1.10
C VAL A 240 -13.79 17.40 -1.41
N MET A 241 -13.42 16.37 -2.18
CA MET A 241 -12.04 16.04 -2.54
C MET A 241 -11.57 16.70 -3.85
N SER A 242 -12.18 17.85 -4.21
CA SER A 242 -11.98 18.53 -5.51
C SER A 242 -10.57 19.04 -5.70
#